data_AF-A0A5Y9I2G5-F1
#
_entry.id   AF-A0A5Y9I2G5-F1
#
_cell.length_a   1.000
_cell.length_b   1.000
_cell.length_c   1.000
_cell.angle_alpha   90.00
_cell.angle_beta   90.00
_cell.angle_gamma   90.00
#
_symmetry.space_group_name_H-M   'P 1'
#
loop_
_entity.id
_entity.type
_entity.pdbx_description
1 polymer ?
#
loop_
_entity_poly.entity_id
_entity_poly.type
_entity_poly.pdbx_seq_one_letter_code
_entity_poly.pdbx_strand_id
1 'polypeptide(L)'
;TSLNVLSCATHLSLVHFLDNKSVVLRDDPLYQRFNLNDFGYIDTGTHVSHFSYTLALALGFKNIIMIGQDLAFDEEGNSHSKGFDFGEKFSGEENIDKLKVPAYAGKGEVLTHITWNDYRIKLEYLFACNEQKA
;
A
#
# COMPACT_ATOMS: atom_id res chain seq x y z
N THR A 1 -17.76 15.06 -2.27
CA THR A 1 -17.86 14.05 -1.19
C THR A 1 -16.71 13.09 -1.33
N SER A 2 -15.93 12.85 -0.28
CA SER A 2 -14.89 11.81 -0.25
C SER A 2 -15.52 10.45 0.04
N LEU A 3 -15.02 9.38 -0.56
CA LEU A 3 -15.38 8.00 -0.23
C LEU A 3 -14.31 7.43 0.71
N ASN A 4 -14.69 7.07 1.93
CA ASN A 4 -13.78 6.48 2.90
C ASN A 4 -13.92 4.96 2.87
N VAL A 5 -12.86 4.25 2.47
CA VAL A 5 -12.88 2.79 2.39
C VAL A 5 -12.02 2.20 3.49
N LEU A 6 -12.63 1.42 4.37
CA LEU A 6 -12.06 0.94 5.61
C LEU A 6 -11.89 -0.58 5.61
N SER A 7 -10.82 -1.04 6.25
CA SER A 7 -10.69 -2.44 6.62
C SER A 7 -11.68 -2.76 7.73
N CYS A 8 -12.19 -4.00 7.77
CA CYS A 8 -13.01 -4.48 8.88
C CYS A 8 -12.28 -4.45 10.24
N ALA A 9 -10.94 -4.40 10.24
CA ALA A 9 -10.11 -4.28 11.44
C ALA A 9 -9.81 -2.82 11.83
N THR A 10 -10.36 -1.82 11.13
CA THR A 10 -10.15 -0.41 11.45
C THR A 10 -10.67 -0.07 12.85
N HIS A 11 -9.87 0.66 13.63
CA HIS A 11 -10.21 1.05 15.00
C HIS A 11 -11.53 1.85 15.06
N LEU A 12 -12.38 1.53 16.03
CA LEU A 12 -13.75 2.04 16.13
C LEU A 12 -13.81 3.57 16.22
N SER A 13 -12.85 4.22 16.89
CA SER A 13 -12.80 5.69 16.95
C SER A 13 -12.71 6.34 15.56
N LEU A 14 -11.96 5.74 14.63
CA LEU A 14 -11.85 6.25 13.26
C LEU A 14 -13.14 6.01 12.47
N VAL A 15 -13.80 4.87 12.68
CA VAL A 15 -15.11 4.55 12.09
C VAL A 15 -16.17 5.58 12.51
N HIS A 16 -16.17 6.00 13.78
CA HIS A 16 -17.09 7.02 14.28
C HIS A 16 -16.74 8.42 13.79
N PHE A 17 -15.45 8.72 13.62
CA PHE A 17 -14.99 10.03 13.16
C PHE A 17 -15.30 10.30 11.69
N LEU A 18 -15.25 9.27 10.83
CA LEU A 18 -15.43 9.43 9.40
C LEU A 18 -16.90 9.30 8.97
N ASP A 19 -17.36 10.24 8.16
CA ASP A 19 -18.61 10.14 7.40
C ASP A 19 -18.40 9.40 6.07
N ASN A 20 -19.49 9.08 5.35
CA ASN A 20 -19.48 8.42 4.03
C ASN A 20 -18.45 7.28 3.91
N LYS A 21 -18.66 6.25 4.72
CA LYS A 21 -17.73 5.14 4.93
C LYS A 21 -18.26 3.83 4.35
N SER A 22 -17.36 3.05 3.77
CA SER A 22 -17.59 1.70 3.29
C SER A 22 -16.58 0.77 3.94
N VAL A 23 -17.01 -0.44 4.30
CA VAL A 23 -16.12 -1.48 4.82
C VAL A 23 -15.85 -2.46 3.69
N VAL A 24 -14.58 -2.85 3.53
CA VAL A 24 -14.19 -3.91 2.60
C VAL A 24 -14.01 -5.21 3.36
N LEU A 25 -14.59 -6.26 2.81
CA LEU A 25 -14.40 -7.63 3.26
C LEU A 25 -13.15 -8.18 2.58
N ARG A 26 -12.17 -8.59 3.39
CA ARG A 26 -10.97 -9.22 2.88
C ARG A 26 -11.30 -10.61 2.35
N ASP A 27 -10.65 -10.98 1.25
CA ASP A 27 -10.65 -12.34 0.72
C ASP A 27 -9.85 -13.28 1.64
N ASP A 28 -10.47 -13.61 2.78
CA ASP A 28 -9.94 -14.51 3.80
C ASP A 28 -11.06 -15.43 4.30
N PRO A 29 -10.78 -16.73 4.54
CA PRO A 29 -11.78 -17.70 4.97
C PRO A 29 -12.57 -17.29 6.22
N LEU A 30 -11.98 -16.50 7.12
CA LEU A 30 -12.68 -15.98 8.30
C LEU A 30 -13.85 -15.08 7.91
N TYR A 31 -13.66 -14.16 6.95
CA TYR A 31 -14.71 -13.22 6.55
C TYR A 31 -15.73 -13.86 5.63
N GLN A 32 -15.32 -14.83 4.81
CA GLN A 32 -16.24 -15.56 3.95
C GLN A 32 -17.29 -16.37 4.74
N ARG A 33 -16.98 -16.76 5.99
CA ARG A 33 -17.93 -17.44 6.89
C ARG A 33 -19.13 -16.60 7.27
N PHE A 34 -19.08 -15.27 7.11
CA PHE A 34 -20.24 -14.41 7.32
C PHE A 34 -21.26 -14.48 6.18
N ASN A 35 -20.94 -15.16 5.07
CA ASN A 35 -21.81 -15.35 3.90
C ASN A 35 -22.34 -14.04 3.30
N LEU A 36 -21.53 -12.98 3.34
CA LEU A 36 -21.84 -11.66 2.77
C LEU A 36 -21.49 -11.62 1.27
N ASN A 37 -21.83 -12.68 0.55
CA ASN A 37 -21.33 -12.94 -0.81
C ASN A 37 -21.81 -11.90 -1.84
N ASP A 38 -22.95 -11.26 -1.59
CA ASP A 38 -23.51 -10.21 -2.46
C ASP A 38 -22.60 -8.96 -2.54
N PHE A 39 -21.73 -8.75 -1.54
CA PHE A 39 -20.79 -7.62 -1.52
C PHE A 39 -19.43 -7.96 -2.15
N GLY A 40 -19.12 -9.24 -2.31
CA GLY A 40 -17.81 -9.72 -2.75
C GLY A 40 -16.70 -9.57 -1.70
N TYR A 41 -15.52 -10.08 -2.04
CA TYR A 41 -14.33 -10.05 -1.20
C TYR A 41 -13.13 -9.59 -2.03
N ILE A 42 -12.25 -8.80 -1.43
CA ILE A 42 -11.07 -8.22 -2.10
C ILE A 42 -9.81 -8.72 -1.41
N ASP A 43 -8.81 -9.13 -2.20
CA ASP A 43 -7.47 -9.35 -1.67
C ASP A 43 -6.85 -8.01 -1.25
N THR A 44 -6.87 -7.73 0.05
CA THR A 44 -6.33 -6.48 0.60
C THR A 44 -4.80 -6.50 0.77
N GLY A 45 -4.16 -7.66 0.65
CA GLY A 45 -2.72 -7.81 0.90
C GLY A 45 -2.26 -7.37 2.28
N THR A 46 -0.97 -7.04 2.40
CA THR A 46 -0.31 -6.58 3.64
C THR A 46 -0.08 -5.07 3.69
N HIS A 47 -0.24 -4.36 2.58
CA HIS A 47 0.05 -2.93 2.48
C HIS A 47 -1.12 -2.17 1.83
N VAL A 48 -1.27 -0.89 2.18
CA VAL A 48 -2.38 -0.06 1.68
C VAL A 48 -2.36 0.10 0.15
N SER A 49 -1.19 0.09 -0.48
CA SER A 49 -1.10 0.21 -1.94
C SER A 49 -1.53 -1.08 -2.67
N HIS A 50 -1.30 -2.26 -2.07
CA HIS A 50 -1.85 -3.53 -2.57
C HIS A 50 -3.36 -3.44 -2.60
N PHE A 51 -3.97 -3.07 -1.48
CA PHE A 51 -5.41 -2.89 -1.38
C PHE A 51 -5.93 -1.84 -2.38
N SER A 52 -5.24 -0.71 -2.52
CA SER A 52 -5.66 0.35 -3.45
C SER A 52 -5.65 -0.15 -4.90
N TYR A 53 -4.63 -0.92 -5.28
CA TYR A 53 -4.52 -1.51 -6.61
C TYR A 53 -5.60 -2.57 -6.85
N THR A 54 -5.80 -3.51 -5.92
CA THR A 54 -6.82 -4.56 -6.10
C THR A 54 -8.24 -4.00 -6.08
N LEU A 55 -8.51 -2.96 -5.28
CA LEU A 55 -9.77 -2.24 -5.33
C LEU A 55 -9.98 -1.55 -6.69
N ALA A 56 -8.95 -0.89 -7.23
CA ALA A 56 -9.05 -0.26 -8.54
C ALA A 56 -9.33 -1.28 -9.66
N LEU A 57 -8.69 -2.46 -9.60
CA LEU A 57 -8.97 -3.56 -10.52
C LEU A 57 -10.41 -4.08 -10.37
N ALA A 58 -10.89 -4.27 -9.13
CA ALA A 58 -12.25 -4.72 -8.86
C ALA A 58 -13.31 -3.73 -9.36
N LEU A 59 -12.99 -2.43 -9.34
CA LEU A 59 -13.83 -1.37 -9.90
C LEU A 59 -13.73 -1.27 -11.45
N GLY A 60 -12.91 -2.10 -12.09
CA GLY A 60 -12.79 -2.17 -13.54
C GLY A 60 -11.89 -1.11 -14.17
N PHE A 61 -11.10 -0.38 -13.37
CA PHE A 61 -10.14 0.57 -13.92
C PHE A 61 -9.02 -0.16 -14.67
N LYS A 62 -8.71 0.35 -15.87
CA LYS A 62 -7.65 -0.17 -16.73
C LYS A 62 -6.34 0.60 -16.55
N ASN A 63 -6.44 1.92 -16.64
CA ASN A 63 -5.31 2.80 -16.40
C ASN A 63 -5.22 3.15 -14.91
N ILE A 64 -4.25 2.57 -14.21
CA ILE A 64 -4.00 2.81 -12.78
C ILE A 64 -2.62 3.46 -12.65
N ILE A 65 -2.58 4.67 -12.07
CA ILE A 65 -1.34 5.38 -11.80
C ILE A 65 -1.12 5.37 -10.29
N MET A 66 -0.02 4.76 -9.84
CA MET A 66 0.37 4.73 -8.43
C MET A 66 1.44 5.77 -8.17
N ILE A 67 1.23 6.59 -7.14
CA ILE A 67 2.14 7.66 -6.72
C ILE A 67 2.47 7.51 -5.23
N GLY A 68 3.60 8.09 -4.80
CA GLY A 68 4.03 8.11 -3.40
C GLY A 68 4.38 6.73 -2.84
N GLN A 69 4.85 5.81 -3.69
CA GLN A 69 5.42 4.53 -3.25
C GLN A 69 6.95 4.66 -3.15
N ASP A 70 7.40 5.61 -2.35
CA ASP A 70 8.81 5.88 -2.12
C ASP A 70 9.32 4.85 -1.09
N LEU A 71 9.85 3.75 -1.60
CA LEU A 71 10.35 2.60 -0.83
C LEU A 71 11.89 2.62 -0.76
N ALA A 72 12.46 3.82 -0.68
CA ALA A 72 13.89 4.07 -0.68
C ALA A 72 14.20 5.40 0.00
N PHE A 73 15.43 5.54 0.47
CA PHE A 73 15.96 6.81 0.96
C PHE A 73 16.33 7.74 -0.20
N ASP A 74 16.32 9.04 0.05
CA ASP A 74 16.90 10.02 -0.86
C ASP A 74 18.44 10.06 -0.79
N GLU A 75 19.07 10.94 -1.58
CA GLU A 75 20.53 11.09 -1.64
C GLU A 75 21.15 11.55 -0.31
N GLU A 76 20.40 12.26 0.53
CA GLU A 76 20.81 12.74 1.85
C GLU A 76 20.52 11.71 2.97
N GLY A 77 19.92 10.59 2.59
CA GLY A 77 19.51 9.51 3.47
C GLY A 77 18.21 9.78 4.23
N ASN A 78 17.40 10.75 3.79
CA ASN A 78 16.07 11.01 4.32
C ASN A 78 15.09 9.94 3.85
N SER A 79 14.09 9.66 4.68
CA SER A 79 13.04 8.67 4.41
C SER A 79 11.67 9.29 4.18
N HIS A 80 11.49 10.53 4.62
CA HIS A 80 10.22 11.24 4.53
C HIS A 80 10.40 12.52 3.73
N SER A 81 9.29 13.02 3.17
CA SER A 81 9.26 14.25 2.40
C SER A 81 9.57 15.48 3.26
N LYS A 82 10.07 16.53 2.61
CA LYS A 82 10.33 17.82 3.26
C LYS A 82 9.11 18.37 3.99
N GLY A 83 9.30 18.79 5.23
CA GLY A 83 8.23 19.32 6.08
C GLY A 83 7.30 18.25 6.69
N PHE A 84 7.69 16.97 6.70
CA PHE A 84 6.99 15.95 7.48
C PHE A 84 6.99 16.32 8.97
N ASP A 85 5.83 16.26 9.63
CA ASP A 85 5.63 16.74 11.01
C ASP A 85 6.57 16.09 12.04
N PHE A 86 7.06 14.88 11.76
CA PHE A 86 7.98 14.13 12.63
C PHE A 86 9.44 14.16 12.16
N GLY A 87 9.77 15.00 11.16
CA GLY A 87 11.10 15.16 10.59
C GLY A 87 11.40 14.23 9.41
N GLU A 88 12.27 14.69 8.52
CA GLU A 88 12.63 13.99 7.26
C GLU A 88 13.43 12.69 7.50
N LYS A 89 14.06 12.57 8.67
CA LYS A 89 14.78 11.39 9.16
C LYS A 89 14.07 10.82 10.37
N PHE A 90 13.54 9.61 10.25
CA PHE A 90 12.98 8.90 11.39
C PHE A 90 14.11 8.18 12.14
N SER A 91 14.27 8.46 13.43
CA SER A 91 15.38 7.95 14.25
C SER A 91 15.47 6.42 14.31
N GLY A 92 14.32 5.73 14.12
CA GLY A 92 14.27 4.27 14.04
C GLY A 92 14.96 3.69 12.79
N GLU A 93 15.15 4.48 11.73
CA GLU A 93 15.69 4.02 10.44
C GLU A 93 17.19 4.28 10.27
N GLU A 94 17.79 5.08 11.16
CA GLU A 94 19.24 5.32 11.15
C GLU A 94 20.05 4.06 11.46
N ASN A 95 19.49 3.15 12.26
CA ASN A 95 20.14 1.91 12.71
C ASN A 95 19.68 0.66 11.93
N ILE A 96 18.93 0.83 10.84
CA ILE A 96 18.48 -0.29 10.00
C ILE A 96 19.52 -0.56 8.92
N ASP A 97 19.82 -1.84 8.70
CA ASP A 97 20.69 -2.27 7.62
C ASP A 97 20.12 -1.84 6.26
N LYS A 98 20.94 -1.09 5.52
CA LYS A 98 20.60 -0.57 4.20
C LYS A 98 21.20 -1.46 3.12
N LEU A 99 20.43 -1.67 2.06
CA LEU A 99 20.88 -2.37 0.85
C LEU A 99 20.66 -1.47 -0.38
N LYS A 100 21.54 -1.62 -1.37
CA LYS A 100 21.40 -0.95 -2.67
C LYS A 100 20.52 -1.78 -3.59
N VAL A 101 19.60 -1.11 -4.27
CA VAL A 101 18.74 -1.69 -5.31
C VAL A 101 18.70 -0.79 -6.53
N PRO A 102 18.35 -1.31 -7.72
CA PRO A 102 18.09 -0.46 -8.87
C PRO A 102 17.01 0.59 -8.57
N ALA A 103 17.26 1.83 -8.97
CA ALA A 103 16.29 2.90 -8.87
C ALA A 103 15.10 2.67 -9.81
N TYR A 104 14.03 3.45 -9.62
CA TYR A 104 12.87 3.45 -10.51
C TYR A 104 13.30 3.60 -11.99
N ALA A 105 12.64 2.86 -12.87
CA ALA A 105 12.98 2.74 -14.30
C ALA A 105 14.41 2.23 -14.60
N GLY A 106 15.08 1.61 -13.62
CA GLY A 106 16.44 1.08 -13.76
C GLY A 106 17.52 2.16 -13.91
N LYS A 107 17.22 3.40 -13.52
CA LYS A 107 18.11 4.55 -13.73
C LYS A 107 18.94 4.85 -12.48
N GLY A 108 20.01 4.08 -12.28
CA GLY A 108 20.93 4.21 -11.15
C GLY A 108 20.58 3.28 -9.99
N GLU A 109 21.11 3.58 -8.81
CA GLU A 109 20.92 2.81 -7.59
C GLU A 109 20.41 3.71 -6.46
N VAL A 110 19.56 3.14 -5.59
CA VAL A 110 19.05 3.80 -4.38
C VAL A 110 19.25 2.91 -3.17
N LEU A 111 19.31 3.51 -1.99
CA LEU A 111 19.34 2.77 -0.73
C LEU A 111 17.92 2.48 -0.26
N THR A 112 17.69 1.27 0.24
CA THR A 112 16.44 0.85 0.88
C THR A 112 16.75 -0.08 2.06
N HIS A 113 15.74 -0.50 2.80
CA HIS A 113 15.88 -1.57 3.79
C HIS A 113 15.02 -2.79 3.43
N ILE A 114 15.25 -3.91 4.12
CA ILE A 114 14.67 -5.20 3.75
C ILE A 114 13.13 -5.17 3.65
N THR A 115 12.45 -4.54 4.60
CA THR A 115 10.98 -4.44 4.63
C THR A 115 10.43 -3.63 3.46
N TRP A 116 11.07 -2.52 3.08
CA TRP A 116 10.65 -1.74 1.91
C TRP A 116 10.91 -2.47 0.62
N ASN A 117 12.05 -3.17 0.50
CA ASN A 117 12.33 -3.96 -0.69
C ASN A 117 11.37 -5.17 -0.82
N ASP A 118 11.01 -5.82 0.29
CA ASP A 118 9.98 -6.87 0.32
C ASP A 118 8.62 -6.33 -0.14
N TYR A 119 8.23 -5.15 0.33
CA TYR A 119 7.03 -4.46 -0.14
C TYR A 119 7.11 -4.19 -1.65
N ARG A 120 8.20 -3.59 -2.16
CA ARG A 120 8.39 -3.33 -3.59
C ARG A 120 8.21 -4.60 -4.42
N ILE A 121 8.88 -5.69 -4.03
CA ILE A 121 8.83 -6.98 -4.74
C ILE A 121 7.41 -7.55 -4.74
N LYS A 122 6.71 -7.51 -3.60
CA LYS A 122 5.31 -7.98 -3.52
C LYS A 122 4.39 -7.18 -4.42
N LEU A 123 4.60 -5.86 -4.50
CA LEU A 123 3.80 -4.99 -5.34
C LEU A 123 4.08 -5.21 -6.85
N GLU A 124 5.35 -5.36 -7.23
CA GLU A 124 5.75 -5.73 -8.60
C GLU A 124 5.18 -7.10 -9.01
N TYR A 125 5.22 -8.08 -8.11
CA TYR A 125 4.60 -9.39 -8.32
C TYR A 125 3.08 -9.28 -8.52
N LEU A 126 2.40 -8.47 -7.69
CA LEU A 126 0.96 -8.23 -7.83
C LEU A 126 0.60 -7.64 -9.19
N PHE A 127 1.40 -6.71 -9.72
CA PHE A 127 1.20 -6.15 -11.04
C PHE A 127 1.36 -7.21 -12.13
N ALA A 128 2.43 -7.99 -12.07
CA ALA A 128 2.68 -9.08 -13.03
C ALA A 128 1.54 -10.11 -13.05
N CYS A 129 0.99 -10.47 -11.88
CA CYS A 129 -0.15 -11.38 -11.80
C CYS A 129 -1.47 -10.82 -12.37
N ASN A 130 -1.57 -9.51 -12.59
CA ASN A 130 -2.80 -8.85 -13.01
C ASN A 130 -2.64 -8.04 -14.31
N GLU A 131 -1.58 -8.29 -15.08
CA GLU A 131 -1.26 -7.57 -16.33
C GLU A 131 -2.41 -7.62 -17.36
N GLN A 132 -3.24 -8.67 -17.36
CA GLN A 132 -4.40 -8.78 -18.26
C GLN A 132 -5.64 -8.00 -17.77
N LYS A 133 -5.66 -7.58 -16.50
CA LYS A 133 -6.81 -6.91 -15.88
C LYS A 133 -6.68 -5.39 -15.92
N ALA A 134 -5.45 -4.87 -15.89
CA ALA A 134 -5.12 -3.47 -16.12
C ALA A 134 -5.04 -3.18 -17.62
#